data_AF-A0A2P5KQG1-F1
#
_entry.id   AF-A0A2P5KQG1-F1
#
_cell.length_a   1.000
_cell.length_b   1.000
_cell.length_c   1.000
_cell.angle_alpha   90.00
_cell.angle_beta   90.00
_cell.angle_gamma   90.00
#
_symmetry.space_group_name_H-M   'P 1'
#
loop_
_entity.id
_entity.type
_entity.pdbx_description
1 polymer ?
#
loop_
_entity_poly.entity_id
_entity_poly.type
_entity_poly.pdbx_seq_one_letter_code
_entity_poly.pdbx_strand_id
1 'polypeptide(L)'
;MLSPGEPFAQGAAYSALDTRKVLVLLTDGQNDMKVEANGFGMFYDKRMGQTGKSWIAMTPLVDSRMDLLCKNIKASGVAIYIISYALGNTAETAKQKARMDKCASSPDNHFDAENPAELRRALVNIVRSVTPITLER
;
A
#
# COMPACT_ATOMS: atom_id res chain seq x y z
N MET A 1 4.61 14.19 -7.11
CA MET A 1 3.74 13.07 -7.56
C MET A 1 4.54 11.79 -7.69
N LEU A 2 3.88 10.61 -7.61
CA LEU A 2 4.55 9.31 -7.66
C LEU A 2 4.99 8.92 -9.08
N SER A 3 4.17 9.18 -10.10
CA SER A 3 4.48 8.90 -11.51
C SER A 3 4.80 10.18 -12.31
N PRO A 4 5.62 10.08 -13.36
CA PRO A 4 5.86 11.19 -14.30
C PRO A 4 4.86 11.25 -15.47
N GLY A 5 4.05 10.21 -15.67
CA GLY A 5 3.08 10.13 -16.76
C GLY A 5 1.69 10.65 -16.42
N GLU A 6 0.82 10.68 -17.42
CA GLU A 6 -0.62 10.96 -17.29
C GLU A 6 -1.31 10.04 -16.25
N PRO A 7 -2.41 10.49 -15.60
CA PRO A 7 -3.15 11.73 -15.85
C PRO A 7 -2.53 12.98 -15.21
N PHE A 8 -1.46 12.83 -14.44
CA PHE A 8 -0.80 13.93 -13.76
C PHE A 8 0.73 13.91 -13.98
N ALA A 9 1.17 14.61 -15.02
CA ALA A 9 2.54 14.55 -15.53
C ALA A 9 3.56 15.44 -14.77
N GLN A 10 3.19 16.01 -13.63
CA GLN A 10 4.06 16.91 -12.86
C GLN A 10 5.05 16.16 -11.95
N GLY A 11 5.04 14.83 -11.95
CA GLY A 11 6.02 14.05 -11.19
C GLY A 11 7.38 14.02 -11.87
N ALA A 12 8.45 14.13 -11.08
CA ALA A 12 9.80 13.83 -11.56
C ALA A 12 9.89 12.41 -12.13
N ALA A 13 10.81 12.18 -13.06
CA ALA A 13 11.10 10.85 -13.59
C ALA A 13 11.40 9.84 -12.46
N TYR A 14 11.12 8.56 -12.68
CA TYR A 14 11.46 7.51 -11.71
C TYR A 14 12.98 7.40 -11.46
N SER A 15 13.79 7.77 -12.45
CA SER A 15 15.25 7.77 -12.37
C SER A 15 15.86 9.07 -11.81
N ALA A 16 15.04 10.05 -11.39
CA ALA A 16 15.54 11.31 -10.85
C ALA A 16 16.22 11.08 -9.49
N LEU A 17 17.53 11.31 -9.44
CA LEU A 17 18.36 11.03 -8.25
C LEU A 17 18.16 12.05 -7.12
N ASP A 18 17.68 13.25 -7.45
CA ASP A 18 17.39 14.33 -6.50
C ASP A 18 16.00 14.22 -5.87
N THR A 19 15.16 13.32 -6.37
CA THR A 19 13.76 13.19 -5.98
C THR A 19 13.49 11.81 -5.40
N ARG A 20 13.28 11.76 -4.07
CA ARG A 20 12.83 10.53 -3.41
C ARG A 20 11.32 10.38 -3.53
N LYS A 21 10.87 9.20 -3.94
CA LYS A 21 9.44 8.85 -4.07
C LYS A 21 9.05 7.87 -2.99
N VAL A 22 8.00 8.21 -2.24
CA VAL A 22 7.54 7.42 -1.09
C VAL A 22 6.02 7.27 -1.17
N LEU A 23 5.55 6.03 -1.05
CA LEU A 23 4.16 5.69 -0.80
C LEU A 23 4.00 5.31 0.66
N VAL A 24 3.07 5.97 1.35
CA VAL A 24 2.62 5.58 2.70
C VAL A 24 1.20 5.06 2.58
N LEU A 25 1.00 3.77 2.88
CA LEU A 25 -0.31 3.13 2.88
C LEU A 25 -0.78 2.94 4.33
N LEU A 26 -1.93 3.52 4.68
CA LEU A 26 -2.65 3.22 5.92
C LEU A 26 -3.83 2.33 5.56
N THR A 27 -3.97 1.20 6.24
CA THR A 27 -5.01 0.20 5.94
C THR A 27 -5.47 -0.53 7.21
N ASP A 28 -6.68 -1.04 7.21
CA ASP A 28 -7.20 -2.02 8.17
C ASP A 28 -6.75 -3.47 7.83
N GLY A 29 -5.93 -3.61 6.78
CA GLY A 29 -5.38 -4.84 6.24
C GLY A 29 -6.39 -5.79 5.61
N GLN A 30 -7.62 -5.37 5.34
CA GLN A 30 -8.57 -6.23 4.62
C GLN A 30 -8.65 -5.83 3.15
N ASN A 31 -8.13 -6.71 2.29
CA ASN A 31 -8.41 -6.62 0.85
C ASN A 31 -9.77 -7.22 0.56
N ASP A 32 -10.81 -6.38 0.58
CA ASP A 32 -12.14 -6.79 0.21
C ASP A 32 -12.80 -5.84 -0.81
N MET A 33 -13.86 -6.35 -1.43
CA MET A 33 -14.72 -5.61 -2.35
C MET A 33 -16.16 -5.94 -2.02
N LYS A 34 -16.66 -5.36 -0.93
CA LYS A 34 -18.03 -5.55 -0.46
C LYS A 34 -18.95 -4.52 -1.13
N VAL A 35 -19.81 -5.01 -2.03
CA VAL A 35 -21.08 -4.44 -2.58
C VAL A 35 -21.09 -2.99 -3.12
N GLU A 36 -20.03 -2.20 -2.96
CA GLU A 36 -19.97 -0.80 -3.41
C GLU A 36 -19.21 -0.67 -4.73
N ALA A 37 -19.58 0.33 -5.53
CA ALA A 37 -18.83 0.72 -6.71
C ALA A 37 -17.49 1.32 -6.26
N ASN A 38 -16.38 0.68 -6.62
CA ASN A 38 -15.05 1.22 -6.36
C ASN A 38 -14.40 1.72 -7.66
N GLY A 39 -13.09 2.01 -7.64
CA GLY A 39 -12.35 2.45 -8.82
C GLY A 39 -12.43 1.49 -10.02
N PHE A 40 -12.82 0.24 -9.80
CA PHE A 40 -13.05 -0.77 -10.84
C PHE A 40 -14.54 -0.99 -11.15
N GLY A 41 -15.47 -0.24 -10.56
CA GLY A 41 -16.92 -0.43 -10.70
C GLY A 41 -17.49 -1.50 -9.77
N MET A 42 -18.60 -2.11 -10.16
CA MET A 42 -19.27 -3.14 -9.37
C MET A 42 -18.65 -4.52 -9.61
N PHE A 43 -18.57 -5.37 -8.57
CA PHE A 43 -17.96 -6.70 -8.73
C PHE A 43 -18.71 -7.60 -9.73
N TYR A 44 -20.01 -7.39 -9.97
CA TYR A 44 -20.76 -8.20 -10.93
C TYR A 44 -20.51 -7.78 -12.39
N ASP A 45 -19.85 -6.64 -12.62
CA ASP A 45 -19.46 -6.16 -13.95
C ASP A 45 -18.22 -6.88 -14.50
N LYS A 46 -17.57 -7.71 -13.69
CA LYS A 46 -16.43 -8.55 -14.09
C LYS A 46 -15.21 -7.79 -14.63
N ARG A 47 -15.09 -6.49 -14.33
CA ARG A 47 -14.01 -5.61 -14.82
C ARG A 47 -12.62 -5.98 -14.33
N MET A 48 -12.50 -6.81 -13.29
CA MET A 48 -11.20 -7.30 -12.80
C MET A 48 -10.79 -8.65 -13.41
N GLY A 49 -11.65 -9.26 -14.25
CA GLY A 49 -11.39 -10.54 -14.93
C GLY A 49 -11.93 -11.77 -14.21
N GLN A 50 -12.82 -11.61 -13.22
CA GLN A 50 -13.43 -12.70 -12.48
C GLN A 50 -14.49 -13.46 -13.30
N THR A 51 -14.57 -14.78 -13.09
CA THR A 51 -15.54 -15.64 -13.78
C THR A 51 -16.94 -15.60 -13.12
N GLY A 52 -17.00 -15.42 -11.80
CA GLY A 52 -18.24 -15.40 -11.01
C GLY A 52 -18.78 -14.01 -10.64
N LYS A 53 -19.93 -13.99 -9.95
CA LYS A 53 -20.56 -12.80 -9.35
C LYS A 53 -20.62 -12.93 -7.81
N SER A 54 -19.59 -13.51 -7.20
CA SER A 54 -19.51 -13.61 -5.73
C SER A 54 -18.50 -12.60 -5.23
N TRP A 55 -18.89 -11.78 -4.25
CA TRP A 55 -17.98 -10.84 -3.60
C TRP A 55 -16.87 -11.57 -2.83
N ILE A 56 -17.14 -12.78 -2.30
CA ILE A 56 -16.13 -13.62 -1.61
C ILE A 56 -15.01 -14.02 -2.57
N ALA A 57 -15.31 -14.22 -3.85
CA ALA A 57 -14.30 -14.53 -4.86
C ALA A 57 -13.39 -13.33 -5.18
N MET A 58 -13.69 -12.13 -4.68
CA MET A 58 -12.91 -10.91 -4.97
C MET A 58 -11.68 -10.78 -4.09
N THR A 59 -11.73 -11.21 -2.83
CA THR A 59 -10.57 -11.17 -1.93
C THR A 59 -9.30 -11.75 -2.55
N PRO A 60 -9.25 -13.00 -3.06
CA PRO A 60 -8.03 -13.53 -3.68
C PRO A 60 -7.60 -12.78 -4.95
N LEU A 61 -8.54 -12.19 -5.68
CA LEU A 61 -8.24 -11.41 -6.88
C LEU A 61 -7.62 -10.05 -6.52
N VAL A 62 -8.19 -9.35 -5.54
CA VAL A 62 -7.66 -8.07 -5.02
C VAL A 62 -6.30 -8.28 -4.36
N ASP A 63 -6.16 -9.36 -3.57
CA ASP A 63 -4.89 -9.80 -3.02
C ASP A 63 -3.80 -9.97 -4.09
N SER A 64 -4.11 -10.68 -5.17
CA SER A 64 -3.18 -10.88 -6.28
C SER A 64 -2.83 -9.57 -7.00
N ARG A 65 -3.81 -8.67 -7.15
CA ARG A 65 -3.58 -7.34 -7.73
C ARG A 65 -2.69 -6.49 -6.83
N MET A 66 -2.89 -6.54 -5.51
CA MET A 66 -2.04 -5.85 -4.54
C MET A 66 -0.60 -6.38 -4.63
N ASP A 67 -0.40 -7.69 -4.64
CA ASP A 67 0.94 -8.27 -4.78
C ASP A 67 1.67 -7.78 -6.05
N LEU A 68 0.95 -7.76 -7.18
CA LEU A 68 1.48 -7.26 -8.45
C LEU A 68 1.79 -5.76 -8.36
N LEU A 69 0.90 -4.97 -7.77
CA LEU A 69 1.08 -3.53 -7.60
C LEU A 69 2.31 -3.23 -6.74
N CYS A 70 2.44 -3.86 -5.57
CA CYS A 70 3.59 -3.71 -4.68
C CYS A 70 4.90 -4.07 -5.39
N LYS A 71 4.91 -5.16 -6.18
CA LYS A 71 6.07 -5.54 -7.00
C LYS A 71 6.45 -4.44 -8.00
N ASN A 72 5.47 -3.90 -8.73
CA ASN A 72 5.70 -2.88 -9.74
C ASN A 72 6.18 -1.55 -9.14
N ILE A 73 5.57 -1.13 -8.02
CA ILE A 73 5.96 0.09 -7.31
C ILE A 73 7.41 -0.04 -6.82
N LYS A 74 7.77 -1.16 -6.20
CA LYS A 74 9.16 -1.39 -5.76
C LYS A 74 10.14 -1.41 -6.92
N ALA A 75 9.79 -2.06 -8.03
CA ALA A 75 10.62 -2.08 -9.23
C ALA A 75 10.84 -0.68 -9.84
N SER A 76 9.90 0.26 -9.62
CA SER A 76 10.05 1.66 -10.05
C SER A 76 10.88 2.55 -9.13
N GLY A 77 11.46 1.99 -8.06
CA GLY A 77 12.29 2.73 -7.10
C GLY A 77 11.50 3.56 -6.07
N VAL A 78 10.19 3.35 -5.97
CA VAL A 78 9.34 3.99 -4.96
C VAL A 78 9.40 3.19 -3.66
N ALA A 79 9.75 3.84 -2.55
CA ALA A 79 9.73 3.22 -1.22
C ALA A 79 8.29 3.10 -0.71
N ILE A 80 7.92 1.91 -0.23
CA ILE A 80 6.60 1.61 0.34
C ILE A 80 6.75 1.47 1.85
N TYR A 81 5.97 2.27 2.57
CA TYR A 81 5.72 2.14 4.00
C TYR A 81 4.25 1.79 4.20
N ILE A 82 3.99 0.88 5.13
CA ILE A 82 2.64 0.42 5.44
C ILE A 82 2.39 0.62 6.93
N ILE A 83 1.21 1.11 7.26
CA ILE A 83 0.67 1.11 8.60
C ILE A 83 -0.61 0.29 8.54
N SER A 84 -0.57 -0.90 9.13
CA SER A 84 -1.80 -1.64 9.43
C SER A 84 -2.39 -1.13 10.73
N TYR A 85 -3.70 -0.95 10.77
CA TYR A 85 -4.38 -0.40 11.94
C TYR A 85 -5.47 -1.34 12.44
N ALA A 86 -5.41 -1.71 13.72
CA ALA A 86 -6.41 -2.50 14.41
C ALA A 86 -6.79 -3.81 13.66
N LEU A 87 -5.78 -4.54 13.17
CA LEU A 87 -5.98 -5.80 12.44
C LEU A 87 -6.74 -6.84 13.28
N GLY A 88 -6.54 -6.85 14.60
CA GLY A 88 -7.01 -7.92 15.47
C GLY A 88 -6.28 -9.25 15.23
N ASN A 89 -6.63 -10.27 16.02
CA ASN A 89 -5.85 -11.51 16.10
C ASN A 89 -6.62 -12.73 15.56
N THR A 90 -6.68 -12.87 14.23
CA THR A 90 -7.34 -13.98 13.53
C THR A 90 -6.41 -14.59 12.49
N ALA A 91 -6.72 -15.81 12.02
CA ALA A 91 -5.95 -16.45 10.96
C ALA A 91 -5.97 -15.65 9.64
N GLU A 92 -7.06 -14.93 9.37
CA GLU A 92 -7.16 -14.11 8.16
C GLU A 92 -6.31 -12.85 8.29
N THR A 93 -6.35 -12.18 9.44
CA THR A 93 -5.55 -10.98 9.70
C THR A 93 -4.06 -11.28 9.78
N ALA A 94 -3.67 -12.50 10.20
CA ALA A 94 -2.29 -12.98 10.11
C ALA A 94 -1.79 -13.12 8.66
N LYS A 95 -2.63 -13.65 7.75
CA LYS A 95 -2.28 -13.73 6.31
C LYS A 95 -2.12 -12.34 5.71
N GLN A 96 -3.02 -11.43 6.05
CA GLN A 96 -2.97 -10.07 5.55
C GLN A 96 -1.77 -9.30 6.10
N LYS A 97 -1.43 -9.47 7.38
CA LYS A 97 -0.18 -8.96 7.94
C LYS A 97 1.03 -9.47 7.17
N ALA A 98 1.12 -10.77 6.90
CA ALA A 98 2.20 -11.33 6.09
C ALA A 98 2.26 -10.75 4.67
N ARG A 99 1.11 -10.42 4.07
CA ARG A 99 1.03 -9.73 2.78
C ARG A 99 1.56 -8.30 2.88
N MET A 100 1.19 -7.55 3.92
CA MET A 100 1.70 -6.20 4.18
C MET A 100 3.22 -6.21 4.42
N ASP A 101 3.71 -7.14 5.23
CA ASP A 101 5.15 -7.36 5.47
C ASP A 101 5.91 -7.57 4.14
N LYS A 102 5.34 -8.37 3.23
CA LYS A 102 5.91 -8.60 1.89
C LYS A 102 5.77 -7.39 0.95
N CYS A 103 4.72 -6.59 1.07
CA CYS A 103 4.47 -5.45 0.21
C CYS A 103 5.42 -4.29 0.54
N ALA A 104 5.69 -4.04 1.83
CA ALA A 104 6.64 -3.03 2.29
C ALA A 104 8.03 -3.18 1.62
N SER A 105 8.75 -2.07 1.50
CA SER A 105 10.08 -2.06 0.84
C SER A 105 11.20 -2.63 1.70
N SER A 106 11.01 -2.67 3.02
CA SER A 106 11.97 -3.17 4.02
C SER A 106 11.18 -3.79 5.18
N PRO A 107 11.75 -4.76 5.94
CA PRO A 107 11.14 -5.27 7.16
C PRO A 107 10.76 -4.18 8.17
N ASP A 108 11.52 -3.08 8.22
CA ASP A 108 11.27 -1.95 9.13
C ASP A 108 10.20 -0.97 8.63
N ASN A 109 9.67 -1.19 7.42
CA ASN A 109 8.73 -0.27 6.78
C ASN A 109 7.26 -0.67 6.97
N HIS A 110 6.97 -1.74 7.71
CA HIS A 110 5.61 -2.09 8.11
C HIS A 110 5.41 -1.85 9.61
N PHE A 111 4.41 -1.05 9.95
CA PHE A 111 4.01 -0.75 11.31
C PHE A 111 2.64 -1.37 11.58
N ASP A 112 2.50 -2.05 12.71
CA ASP A 112 1.23 -2.56 13.19
C ASP A 112 0.80 -1.68 14.36
N ALA A 113 -0.27 -0.92 14.17
CA ALA A 113 -0.75 0.06 15.13
C ALA A 113 -2.11 -0.36 15.69
N GLU A 114 -2.19 -0.56 16.99
CA GLU A 114 -3.43 -1.00 17.67
C GLU A 114 -4.22 0.19 18.24
N ASN A 115 -3.61 1.37 18.29
CA ASN A 115 -4.22 2.56 18.89
C ASN A 115 -3.68 3.87 18.27
N PRO A 116 -4.34 5.03 18.53
CA PRO A 116 -3.93 6.31 17.97
C PRO A 116 -2.50 6.74 18.33
N ALA A 117 -1.99 6.37 19.51
CA ALA A 117 -0.64 6.73 19.93
C ALA A 117 0.42 5.96 19.12
N GLU A 118 0.19 4.69 18.82
CA GLU A 118 1.04 3.88 17.95
C GLU A 118 0.97 4.33 16.50
N LEU A 119 -0.22 4.65 15.98
CA LEU A 119 -0.37 5.24 14.65
C LEU A 119 0.44 6.54 14.52
N ARG A 120 0.36 7.42 15.52
CA ARG A 120 1.16 8.65 15.56
C ARG A 120 2.66 8.34 15.57
N ARG A 121 3.09 7.34 16.34
CA ARG A 121 4.50 6.91 16.41
C ARG A 121 4.99 6.39 15.07
N ALA A 122 4.19 5.57 14.39
CA ALA A 122 4.50 5.05 13.05
C ALA A 122 4.68 6.19 12.05
N LEU A 123 3.76 7.16 11.99
CA LEU A 123 3.86 8.32 11.12
C LEU A 123 5.13 9.16 11.40
N VAL A 124 5.45 9.41 12.67
CA VAL A 124 6.69 10.12 13.05
C VAL A 124 7.93 9.35 12.60
N ASN A 125 7.96 8.03 12.77
CA ASN A 125 9.08 7.19 12.35
C ASN A 125 9.26 7.23 10.82
N ILE A 126 8.18 7.14 10.06
CA ILE A 126 8.21 7.26 8.59
C ILE A 126 8.78 8.62 8.19
N VAL A 127 8.24 9.73 8.72
CA VAL A 127 8.73 11.09 8.40
C VAL A 127 10.21 11.24 8.70
N ARG A 128 10.69 10.75 9.86
CA ARG A 128 12.11 10.77 10.21
C ARG A 128 12.97 9.98 9.22
N SER A 129 12.50 8.80 8.79
CA SER A 129 13.24 7.95 7.85
C SER A 129 13.35 8.55 6.44
N VAL A 130 12.38 9.37 6.04
CA VAL A 130 12.35 9.98 4.69
C VAL A 130 12.85 11.41 4.67
N THR A 131 13.07 12.05 5.82
CA THR A 131 13.66 13.40 5.88
C THR A 131 15.16 13.28 5.65
N PRO A 132 15.74 14.03 4.68
CA PRO A 132 17.17 13.99 4.46
C PRO A 132 17.89 14.64 5.64
N ILE A 133 19.05 14.11 6.00
CA ILE A 133 19.92 14.75 6.99
C ILE A 133 20.56 15.96 6.32
N THR A 134 20.11 17.16 6.67
CA THR A 134 20.77 18.41 6.29
C THR A 134 21.91 18.67 7.28
N LEU A 135 23.15 18.49 6.84
CA LEU A 135 24.31 19.01 7.56
C LEU A 135 24.44 20.49 7.19
N GLU A 136 24.11 21.38 8.12
CA GLU A 136 24.44 22.80 7.96
C GLU A 136 25.97 22.94 7.91
N ARG A 137 26.45 23.65 6.89
CA ARG A 137 27.86 23.96 6.68
C ARG A 137 28.15 25.37 7.17
#